data_AF-A0A7S2PT16-F1
#
_entry.id   AF-A0A7S2PT16-F1
#
_cell.length_a   1.000
_cell.length_b   1.000
_cell.length_c   1.000
_cell.angle_alpha   90.00
_cell.angle_beta   90.00
_cell.angle_gamma   90.00
#
_symmetry.space_group_name_H-M   'P 1'
#
loop_
_entity.id
_entity.type
_entity.pdbx_description
1 polymer ?
#
loop_
_entity_poly.entity_id
_entity_poly.type
_entity_poly.pdbx_seq_one_letter_code
_entity_poly.pdbx_strand_id
1 'polypeptide(L)'
;AVVFFDFAGVPQVPRSAEEERVFRGCLPHMGLLYSMFPTLILHEVLPGNHGYMESGWCFCEYQTAMLGGQLQEYSPGVHRALGVDEEAWGSLSDLQAFVSNVEAEVQQKVFHYAADAEDVRRIISGYALKRILLRGIESGDMDTLVSTVARLQEQGIAQSILDQPVNAALETPLHVAVRRANVRA
;
A
#
# COMPACT_ATOMS: atom_id res chain seq x y z
N ALA A 1 4.15 -21.01 -7.37
CA ALA A 1 4.03 -19.70 -6.70
C ALA A 1 5.28 -18.90 -7.02
N VAL A 2 5.13 -17.64 -7.43
CA VAL A 2 6.27 -16.71 -7.56
C VAL A 2 6.42 -16.03 -6.20
N VAL A 3 7.59 -16.12 -5.61
CA VAL A 3 7.93 -15.42 -4.37
C VAL A 3 8.74 -14.19 -4.78
N PHE A 4 8.19 -13.01 -4.54
CA PHE A 4 8.90 -11.76 -4.73
C PHE A 4 9.68 -11.44 -3.45
N PHE A 5 10.94 -11.07 -3.59
CA PHE A 5 11.75 -10.58 -2.48
C PHE A 5 11.89 -9.07 -2.65
N ASP A 6 11.39 -8.31 -1.67
CA ASP A 6 11.54 -6.86 -1.65
C ASP A 6 13.00 -6.42 -1.43
N PHE A 7 13.23 -5.10 -1.50
CA PHE A 7 14.45 -4.34 -1.28
C PHE A 7 15.33 -4.84 -0.12
N ALA A 8 14.77 -5.47 0.92
CA ALA A 8 15.51 -6.02 2.06
C ALA A 8 16.03 -7.47 1.87
N GLY A 9 15.52 -8.21 0.89
CA GLY A 9 15.84 -9.63 0.70
C GLY A 9 17.18 -9.92 0.03
N VAL A 10 17.73 -8.95 -0.73
CA VAL A 10 18.99 -9.11 -1.49
C VAL A 10 19.75 -7.77 -1.50
N PRO A 11 21.09 -7.75 -1.36
CA PRO A 11 21.88 -6.53 -1.52
C PRO A 11 21.65 -5.90 -2.88
N GLN A 12 21.05 -4.72 -2.91
CA GLN A 12 20.73 -4.00 -4.14
C GLN A 12 21.76 -2.93 -4.50
N VAL A 13 22.83 -2.80 -3.72
CA VAL A 13 23.88 -1.79 -3.92
C VAL A 13 25.28 -2.43 -3.98
N PRO A 14 26.20 -1.87 -4.79
CA PRO A 14 25.99 -0.71 -5.66
C PRO A 14 25.24 -1.06 -6.96
N ARG A 15 24.36 -0.15 -7.42
CA ARG A 15 23.78 -0.18 -8.78
C ARG A 15 24.62 0.63 -9.75
N SER A 16 24.65 0.23 -11.02
CA SER A 16 25.10 1.10 -12.11
C SER A 16 24.16 2.30 -12.29
N ALA A 17 24.62 3.35 -12.98
CA ALA A 17 23.79 4.53 -13.25
C ALA A 17 22.54 4.20 -14.07
N GLU A 18 22.62 3.21 -14.97
CA GLU A 18 21.48 2.76 -15.76
C GLU A 18 20.46 2.02 -14.91
N GLU A 19 20.91 1.10 -14.06
CA GLU A 19 20.05 0.35 -13.14
C GLU A 19 19.38 1.29 -12.14
N GLU A 20 20.09 2.27 -11.58
CA GLU A 20 19.50 3.25 -10.66
C GLU A 20 18.42 4.08 -11.36
N ARG A 21 18.64 4.49 -12.61
CA ARG A 21 17.62 5.22 -13.39
C ARG A 21 16.35 4.38 -13.60
N VAL A 22 16.50 3.11 -13.98
CA VAL A 22 15.36 2.20 -14.16
C VAL A 22 14.66 1.96 -12.83
N PHE A 23 15.43 1.68 -11.77
CA PHE A 23 14.92 1.48 -10.43
C PHE A 23 14.07 2.66 -9.97
N ARG A 24 14.57 3.89 -10.13
CA ARG A 24 13.84 5.12 -9.80
C ARG A 24 12.56 5.31 -10.61
N GLY A 25 12.57 4.91 -11.88
CA GLY A 25 11.37 4.93 -12.72
C GLY A 25 10.31 3.93 -12.24
N CYS A 26 10.73 2.78 -11.71
CA CYS A 26 9.82 1.74 -11.22
C CYS A 26 9.35 1.95 -9.78
N LEU A 27 10.12 2.67 -8.96
CA LEU A 27 9.91 2.82 -7.52
C LEU A 27 8.50 3.31 -7.14
N PRO A 28 7.89 4.31 -7.82
CA PRO A 28 6.53 4.75 -7.52
C PRO A 28 5.46 3.68 -7.77
N HIS A 29 5.78 2.65 -8.56
CA HIS A 29 4.87 1.55 -8.89
C HIS A 29 5.01 0.35 -7.95
N MET A 30 5.96 0.35 -7.01
CA MET A 30 6.19 -0.78 -6.10
C MET A 30 4.96 -1.17 -5.29
N GLY A 31 4.14 -0.19 -4.88
CA GLY A 31 2.88 -0.46 -4.19
C GLY A 31 1.93 -1.37 -4.97
N LEU A 32 2.01 -1.39 -6.31
CA LEU A 32 1.21 -2.30 -7.14
C LEU A 32 1.50 -3.76 -6.80
N LEU A 33 2.78 -4.10 -6.63
CA LEU A 33 3.19 -5.46 -6.32
C LEU A 33 2.63 -5.89 -4.96
N TYR A 34 2.81 -5.04 -3.94
CA TYR A 34 2.39 -5.34 -2.57
C TYR A 34 0.86 -5.41 -2.40
N SER A 35 0.09 -4.79 -3.29
CA SER A 35 -1.38 -4.79 -3.24
C SER A 35 -2.04 -5.86 -4.11
N MET A 36 -1.29 -6.46 -5.05
CA MET A 36 -1.81 -7.47 -5.96
C MET A 36 -1.50 -8.89 -5.53
N PHE A 37 -0.31 -9.10 -4.97
CA PHE A 37 0.18 -10.42 -4.65
C PHE A 37 0.16 -10.64 -3.15
N PRO A 38 -0.06 -11.89 -2.71
CA PRO A 38 0.17 -12.28 -1.33
C PRO A 38 1.54 -11.82 -0.85
N THR A 39 1.56 -11.10 0.25
CA THR A 39 2.77 -10.55 0.86
C THR A 39 3.07 -11.31 2.15
N LEU A 40 4.30 -11.80 2.26
CA LEU A 40 4.83 -12.47 3.45
C LEU A 40 5.88 -11.57 4.08
N ILE A 41 5.65 -11.19 5.34
CA ILE A 41 6.56 -10.34 6.11
C ILE A 41 7.50 -11.21 6.92
N LEU A 42 8.80 -11.06 6.69
CA LEU A 42 9.86 -11.71 7.48
C LEU A 42 10.51 -10.65 8.37
N HIS A 43 10.45 -10.85 9.68
CA HIS A 43 10.98 -9.90 10.66
C HIS A 43 12.46 -10.14 10.95
N GLU A 44 12.96 -11.33 10.60
CA GLU A 44 14.33 -11.74 10.74
C GLU A 44 15.22 -10.98 9.73
N VAL A 45 16.16 -10.20 10.26
CA VAL A 45 17.18 -9.50 9.46
C VAL A 45 18.56 -10.03 9.80
N LEU A 46 19.47 -10.02 8.82
CA LEU A 46 20.87 -10.39 9.05
C LEU A 46 21.52 -9.44 10.08
N PRO A 47 22.47 -9.92 10.91
CA PRO A 47 23.19 -9.07 11.85
C PRO A 47 23.82 -7.85 11.18
N GLY A 48 23.67 -6.67 11.80
CA GLY A 48 24.19 -5.41 11.27
C GLY A 48 23.20 -4.60 10.41
N ASN A 49 22.02 -5.15 10.10
CA ASN A 49 20.94 -4.43 9.45
C ASN A 49 19.90 -3.95 10.48
N HIS A 50 19.20 -2.85 10.14
CA HIS A 50 18.02 -2.40 10.89
C HIS A 50 16.89 -3.43 10.78
N GLY A 51 15.98 -3.45 11.75
CA GLY A 51 14.80 -4.30 11.72
C GLY A 51 13.91 -4.04 10.50
N TYR A 52 13.08 -5.02 10.13
CA TYR A 52 12.15 -4.88 9.00
C TYR A 52 11.26 -3.64 9.15
N MET A 53 10.60 -3.48 10.31
CA MET A 53 9.70 -2.35 10.59
C MET A 53 10.42 -1.02 10.85
N GLU A 54 11.75 -1.04 10.95
CA GLU A 54 12.57 0.17 11.02
C GLU A 54 12.86 0.72 9.62
N SER A 55 12.79 -0.11 8.58
CA SER A 55 12.97 0.34 7.19
C SER A 55 11.74 1.06 6.66
N GLY A 56 11.95 2.18 5.97
CA GLY A 56 10.87 2.93 5.34
C GLY A 56 10.18 2.17 4.20
N TRP A 57 10.95 1.45 3.37
CA TRP A 57 10.40 0.67 2.26
C TRP A 57 9.65 -0.58 2.73
N CYS A 58 10.21 -1.33 3.69
CA CYS A 58 9.53 -2.49 4.26
C CYS A 58 8.26 -2.09 5.04
N PHE A 59 8.28 -0.93 5.70
CA PHE A 59 7.07 -0.34 6.28
C PHE A 59 6.02 0.00 5.20
N CYS A 60 6.44 0.55 4.06
CA CYS A 60 5.57 0.84 2.92
C CYS A 60 4.92 -0.44 2.36
N GLU A 61 5.72 -1.50 2.18
CA GLU A 61 5.25 -2.82 1.78
C GLU A 61 4.19 -3.35 2.74
N TYR A 62 4.49 -3.36 4.04
CA TYR A 62 3.56 -3.82 5.07
C TYR A 62 2.23 -3.05 5.02
N GLN A 63 2.29 -1.72 5.02
CA GLN A 63 1.10 -0.88 5.01
C GLN A 63 0.28 -1.10 3.74
N THR A 64 0.94 -1.20 2.58
CA THR A 64 0.26 -1.40 1.30
C THR A 64 -0.41 -2.78 1.22
N ALA A 65 0.29 -3.82 1.66
CA ALA A 65 -0.24 -5.18 1.70
C ALA A 65 -1.41 -5.30 2.69
N MET A 66 -1.31 -4.68 3.87
CA MET A 66 -2.40 -4.58 4.84
C MET A 66 -3.61 -3.87 4.24
N LEU A 67 -3.41 -2.72 3.60
CA LEU A 67 -4.49 -1.95 2.98
C LEU A 67 -5.17 -2.72 1.86
N GLY A 68 -4.39 -3.48 1.07
CA GLY A 68 -4.87 -4.34 -0.01
C GLY A 68 -5.40 -5.70 0.42
N GLY A 69 -5.36 -6.05 1.72
CA GLY A 69 -5.80 -7.36 2.22
C GLY A 69 -4.95 -8.53 1.70
N GLN A 70 -3.66 -8.30 1.47
CA GLN A 70 -2.73 -9.28 0.88
C GLN A 70 -1.82 -9.97 1.91
N LEU A 71 -1.92 -9.63 3.19
CA LEU A 71 -1.15 -10.28 4.23
C LEU A 71 -1.72 -11.68 4.52
N GLN A 72 -0.98 -12.73 4.15
CA GLN A 72 -1.42 -14.13 4.30
C GLN A 72 -0.89 -14.82 5.56
N GLU A 73 -1.27 -16.09 5.74
CA GLU A 73 -0.85 -16.98 6.84
C GLU A 73 0.67 -16.89 7.10
N TYR A 74 1.09 -16.96 8.36
CA TYR A 74 2.37 -16.51 8.96
C TYR A 74 2.48 -15.01 9.30
N SER A 75 1.70 -14.13 8.66
CA SER A 75 1.58 -12.72 9.06
C SER A 75 0.69 -12.45 10.29
N PRO A 76 -0.31 -13.27 10.70
CA PRO A 76 -1.17 -12.97 11.86
C PRO A 76 -0.44 -12.88 13.21
N GLY A 77 0.71 -13.55 13.35
CA GLY A 77 1.58 -13.39 14.53
C GLY A 77 2.20 -11.99 14.56
N VAL A 78 2.68 -11.52 13.41
CA VAL A 78 3.22 -10.18 13.20
C VAL A 78 2.13 -9.11 13.36
N HIS A 79 0.96 -9.31 12.75
CA HIS A 79 -0.21 -8.43 12.85
C HIS A 79 -0.65 -8.17 14.30
N ARG A 80 -0.73 -9.25 15.10
CA ARG A 80 -1.06 -9.14 16.53
C ARG A 80 0.05 -8.49 17.33
N ALA A 81 1.31 -8.80 17.04
CA ALA A 81 2.46 -8.14 17.68
C ALA A 81 2.52 -6.64 17.37
N LEU A 82 2.05 -6.24 16.18
CA LEU A 82 1.95 -4.84 15.75
C LEU A 82 0.65 -4.15 16.21
N GLY A 83 -0.28 -4.87 16.84
CA GLY A 83 -1.50 -4.29 17.42
C GLY A 83 -2.48 -3.68 16.41
N VAL A 84 -2.46 -4.14 15.15
CA VAL A 84 -3.30 -3.56 14.09
C VAL A 84 -4.69 -4.19 14.09
N ASP A 85 -5.70 -3.34 14.27
CA ASP A 85 -7.11 -3.67 14.05
C ASP A 85 -7.52 -3.34 12.61
N GLU A 86 -7.77 -4.38 11.80
CA GLU A 86 -8.17 -4.24 10.39
C GLU A 86 -9.61 -3.74 10.21
N GLU A 87 -10.47 -3.90 11.22
CA GLU A 87 -11.89 -3.57 11.14
C GLU A 87 -12.14 -2.08 11.38
N ALA A 88 -11.25 -1.38 12.10
CA ALA A 88 -11.39 0.00 12.57
C ALA A 88 -11.44 1.13 11.50
N TRP A 89 -11.59 0.80 10.21
CA TRP A 89 -11.27 1.72 9.11
C TRP A 89 -12.45 1.99 8.17
N GLY A 90 -13.44 2.77 8.60
CA GLY A 90 -14.70 2.94 7.85
C GLY A 90 -14.86 4.25 7.10
N SER A 91 -14.13 5.30 7.48
CA SER A 91 -14.47 6.68 7.12
C SER A 91 -13.27 7.52 6.66
N LEU A 92 -13.58 8.68 6.05
CA LEU A 92 -12.57 9.69 5.69
C LEU A 92 -11.92 10.36 6.92
N SER A 93 -12.61 10.42 8.06
CA SER A 93 -12.00 10.84 9.32
C SER A 93 -10.95 9.84 9.80
N ASP A 94 -11.24 8.54 9.68
CA ASP A 94 -10.28 7.48 10.00
C ASP A 94 -9.07 7.56 9.07
N LEU A 95 -9.28 7.91 7.79
CA LEU A 95 -8.20 8.16 6.84
C LEU A 95 -7.27 9.28 7.30
N GLN A 96 -7.83 10.40 7.77
CA GLN A 96 -7.02 11.54 8.16
C GLN A 96 -6.16 11.19 9.38
N ALA A 97 -6.74 10.55 10.38
CA ALA A 97 -6.01 10.05 11.54
C ALA A 97 -4.93 9.03 11.13
N PHE A 98 -5.27 8.10 10.22
CA PHE A 98 -4.32 7.14 9.68
C PHE A 98 -3.16 7.80 8.95
N VAL A 99 -3.43 8.72 8.02
CA VAL A 99 -2.39 9.41 7.24
C VAL A 99 -1.46 10.19 8.18
N SER A 100 -1.99 10.85 9.21
CA SER A 100 -1.18 11.51 10.22
C SER A 100 -0.30 10.53 11.02
N ASN A 101 -0.82 9.36 11.39
CA ASN A 101 -0.03 8.34 12.07
C ASN A 101 1.07 7.77 11.15
N VAL A 102 0.75 7.50 9.88
CA VAL A 102 1.74 7.07 8.88
C VAL A 102 2.82 8.12 8.70
N GLU A 103 2.45 9.40 8.65
CA GLU A 103 3.42 10.48 8.52
C GLU A 103 4.40 10.51 9.69
N ALA A 104 3.89 10.40 10.93
CA ALA A 104 4.71 10.33 12.13
C ALA A 104 5.62 9.09 12.13
N GLU A 105 5.11 7.93 11.71
CA GLU A 105 5.89 6.70 11.60
C GLU A 105 6.99 6.82 10.54
N VAL A 106 6.66 7.30 9.33
CA VAL A 106 7.61 7.44 8.21
C VAL A 106 8.78 8.35 8.60
N GLN A 107 8.54 9.42 9.36
CA GLN A 107 9.60 10.31 9.83
C GLN A 107 10.65 9.60 10.72
N GLN A 108 10.27 8.50 11.36
CA GLN A 108 11.14 7.72 12.24
C GLN A 108 11.80 6.54 11.52
N LYS A 109 11.46 6.28 10.25
CA LYS A 109 12.00 5.15 9.50
C LYS A 109 13.39 5.44 8.92
N VAL A 110 14.15 4.37 8.75
CA VAL A 110 15.45 4.36 8.09
C VAL A 110 15.24 4.29 6.58
N PHE A 111 15.83 5.26 5.88
CA PHE A 111 15.88 5.30 4.42
C PHE A 111 17.33 5.35 3.96
N HIS A 112 17.64 4.63 2.89
CA HIS A 112 18.94 4.79 2.23
C HIS A 112 19.03 6.18 1.56
N TYR A 113 17.92 6.65 0.98
CA TYR A 113 17.81 7.99 0.42
C TYR A 113 16.64 8.72 1.08
N ALA A 114 16.91 9.86 1.71
CA ALA A 114 15.88 10.62 2.44
C ALA A 114 14.68 11.05 1.56
N ALA A 115 14.89 11.22 0.25
CA ALA A 115 13.83 11.55 -0.70
C ALA A 115 12.76 10.45 -0.81
N ASP A 116 13.12 9.18 -0.56
CA ASP A 116 12.21 8.03 -0.64
C ASP A 116 11.05 8.13 0.36
N ALA A 117 11.22 8.90 1.44
CA ALA A 117 10.17 9.13 2.41
C ALA A 117 8.93 9.80 1.81
N GLU A 118 9.09 10.61 0.75
CA GLU A 118 7.95 11.20 0.03
C GLU A 118 7.20 10.16 -0.81
N ASP A 119 7.93 9.32 -1.54
CA ASP A 119 7.36 8.24 -2.34
C ASP A 119 6.57 7.26 -1.46
N VAL A 120 7.16 6.85 -0.33
CA VAL A 120 6.50 5.97 0.64
C VAL A 120 5.20 6.59 1.17
N ARG A 121 5.21 7.88 1.55
CA ARG A 121 4.00 8.59 2.01
C ARG A 121 2.93 8.61 0.92
N ARG A 122 3.31 8.92 -0.32
CA ARG A 122 2.40 8.99 -1.46
C ARG A 122 1.78 7.64 -1.78
N ILE A 123 2.59 6.57 -1.78
CA ILE A 123 2.13 5.20 -2.00
C ILE A 123 1.11 4.81 -0.93
N ILE A 124 1.45 4.92 0.35
CA ILE A 124 0.55 4.50 1.44
C ILE A 124 -0.77 5.29 1.41
N SER A 125 -0.70 6.61 1.22
CA SER A 125 -1.88 7.48 1.11
C SER A 125 -2.79 7.07 -0.06
N GLY A 126 -2.20 6.79 -1.23
CA GLY A 126 -2.94 6.32 -2.40
C GLY A 126 -3.66 5.00 -2.15
N TYR A 127 -3.03 4.04 -1.47
CA TYR A 127 -3.65 2.77 -1.13
C TYR A 127 -4.73 2.88 -0.04
N ALA A 128 -4.58 3.83 0.88
CA ALA A 128 -5.62 4.10 1.88
C ALA A 128 -6.87 4.70 1.24
N LEU A 129 -6.70 5.63 0.30
CA LEU A 129 -7.80 6.14 -0.53
C LEU A 129 -8.42 5.03 -1.38
N LYS A 130 -7.62 4.13 -1.97
CA LYS A 130 -8.12 2.96 -2.72
C LYS A 130 -9.02 2.08 -1.85
N ARG A 131 -8.61 1.77 -0.62
CA ARG A 131 -9.41 0.96 0.33
C ARG A 131 -10.76 1.63 0.64
N ILE A 132 -10.77 2.93 0.89
CA ILE A 132 -12.01 3.69 1.18
C ILE A 132 -12.91 3.76 -0.04
N LEU A 133 -12.34 3.98 -1.22
CA LEU A 133 -13.08 3.92 -2.49
C LEU A 133 -13.80 2.57 -2.62
N LEU A 134 -13.09 1.46 -2.39
CA LEU A 134 -13.68 0.12 -2.49
C LEU A 134 -14.80 -0.10 -1.46
N ARG A 135 -14.59 0.31 -0.20
CA ARG A 135 -15.65 0.25 0.83
C ARG A 135 -16.87 1.09 0.45
N GLY A 136 -16.65 2.29 -0.10
CA GLY A 136 -17.73 3.15 -0.60
C GLY A 136 -18.51 2.50 -1.74
N ILE A 137 -17.84 1.77 -2.65
CA ILE A 137 -18.50 1.02 -3.73
C ILE A 137 -19.34 -0.12 -3.15
N GLU A 138 -18.81 -0.83 -2.17
CA GLU A 138 -19.46 -1.97 -1.52
C GLU A 138 -20.68 -1.55 -0.68
N SER A 139 -20.58 -0.44 0.07
CA SER A 139 -21.70 0.09 0.84
C SER A 139 -22.73 0.79 -0.04
N GLY A 140 -22.29 1.39 -1.16
CA GLY A 140 -23.08 2.31 -1.97
C GLY A 140 -23.13 3.73 -1.40
N ASP A 141 -22.13 4.10 -0.59
CA ASP A 141 -21.97 5.43 -0.01
C ASP A 141 -21.40 6.41 -1.06
N MET A 142 -22.29 7.10 -1.75
CA MET A 142 -21.94 8.03 -2.82
C MET A 142 -21.14 9.25 -2.34
N ASP A 143 -21.38 9.72 -1.11
CA ASP A 143 -20.68 10.89 -0.58
C ASP A 143 -19.20 10.57 -0.33
N THR A 144 -18.94 9.39 0.25
CA THR A 144 -17.58 8.87 0.41
C THR A 144 -16.90 8.65 -0.94
N LEU A 145 -17.61 8.12 -1.94
CA LEU A 145 -17.05 7.89 -3.28
C LEU A 145 -16.63 9.19 -3.97
N VAL A 146 -17.53 10.17 -4.04
CA VAL A 146 -17.26 11.46 -4.68
C VAL A 146 -16.08 12.15 -4.00
N SER A 147 -16.09 12.20 -2.67
CA SER A 147 -15.02 12.81 -1.89
C SER A 147 -13.68 12.12 -2.08
N THR A 148 -13.66 10.78 -2.14
CA THR A 148 -12.43 10.00 -2.32
C THR A 148 -11.86 10.18 -3.73
N VAL A 149 -12.71 10.17 -4.76
CA VAL A 149 -12.27 10.41 -6.15
C VAL A 149 -11.72 11.84 -6.31
N ALA A 150 -12.37 12.84 -5.72
CA ALA A 150 -11.85 14.22 -5.73
C ALA A 150 -10.45 14.31 -5.12
N ARG A 151 -10.21 13.69 -3.96
CA ARG A 151 -8.87 13.66 -3.33
C ARG A 151 -7.83 12.94 -4.18
N LEU A 152 -8.20 11.84 -4.84
CA LEU A 152 -7.32 11.14 -5.77
C LEU A 152 -6.94 12.01 -6.98
N GLN A 153 -7.88 12.82 -7.48
CA GLN A 153 -7.65 13.76 -8.57
C GLN A 153 -6.75 14.92 -8.15
N GLU A 154 -6.99 15.51 -6.97
CA GLU A 154 -6.14 16.57 -6.38
C GLU A 154 -4.68 16.12 -6.22
N GLN A 155 -4.47 14.84 -5.88
CA GLN A 155 -3.13 14.24 -5.77
C GLN A 155 -2.54 13.79 -7.14
N GLY A 156 -3.29 13.90 -8.23
CA GLY A 156 -2.87 13.46 -9.56
C GLY A 156 -2.62 11.94 -9.66
N ILE A 157 -3.29 11.13 -8.83
CA ILE A 157 -3.13 9.67 -8.80
C ILE A 157 -4.43 8.91 -9.10
N ALA A 158 -5.50 9.61 -9.50
CA ALA A 158 -6.79 8.97 -9.79
C ALA A 158 -6.68 7.86 -10.82
N GLN A 159 -6.06 8.13 -11.98
CA GLN A 159 -5.93 7.13 -13.04
C GLN A 159 -5.13 5.91 -12.56
N SER A 160 -3.99 6.16 -11.89
CA SER A 160 -3.12 5.08 -11.42
C SER A 160 -3.77 4.23 -10.34
N ILE A 161 -4.73 4.73 -9.57
CA ILE A 161 -5.46 3.94 -8.57
C ILE A 161 -6.69 3.24 -9.18
N LEU A 162 -7.41 3.91 -10.08
CA LEU A 162 -8.63 3.39 -10.71
C LEU A 162 -8.38 2.29 -11.74
N ASP A 163 -7.19 2.26 -12.35
CA ASP A 163 -6.82 1.20 -13.29
C ASP A 163 -6.22 -0.02 -12.59
N GLN A 164 -5.92 0.08 -11.30
CA GLN A 164 -5.29 -1.03 -10.60
C GLN A 164 -6.26 -2.16 -10.33
N PRO A 165 -5.79 -3.41 -10.46
CA PRO A 165 -6.54 -4.54 -9.99
C PRO A 165 -6.69 -4.49 -8.46
N VAL A 166 -7.80 -5.05 -7.98
CA VAL A 166 -8.19 -5.10 -6.56
C VAL A 166 -8.31 -6.54 -6.06
N ASN A 167 -8.14 -7.52 -6.95
CA ASN A 167 -8.15 -8.93 -6.63
C ASN A 167 -7.42 -9.76 -7.71
N ALA A 168 -7.31 -11.06 -7.46
CA ALA A 168 -6.65 -12.02 -8.35
C ALA A 168 -7.35 -12.19 -9.71
N ALA A 169 -8.61 -11.77 -9.85
CA ALA A 169 -9.34 -11.77 -11.13
C ALA A 169 -9.06 -10.52 -11.98
N LEU A 170 -8.13 -9.66 -11.52
CA LEU A 170 -7.77 -8.39 -12.16
C LEU A 170 -8.93 -7.40 -12.29
N GLU A 171 -9.93 -7.50 -11.41
CA GLU A 171 -11.00 -6.51 -11.38
C GLU A 171 -10.44 -5.17 -10.92
N THR A 172 -10.87 -4.09 -11.56
CA THR A 172 -10.59 -2.72 -11.13
C THR A 172 -11.74 -2.19 -10.28
N PRO A 173 -11.60 -1.05 -9.57
CA PRO A 173 -12.72 -0.41 -8.88
C PRO A 173 -13.97 -0.24 -9.76
N LEU A 174 -13.79 0.08 -11.05
CA LEU A 174 -14.91 0.19 -11.98
C LEU A 174 -15.64 -1.15 -12.20
N HIS A 175 -14.91 -2.26 -12.35
CA HIS A 175 -15.51 -3.59 -12.46
C HIS A 175 -16.35 -3.93 -11.24
N VAL A 176 -15.83 -3.63 -10.03
CA VAL A 176 -16.57 -3.84 -8.77
C VAL A 176 -17.85 -3.01 -8.72
N ALA A 177 -17.79 -1.73 -9.13
CA ALA A 177 -18.94 -0.83 -9.14
C ALA A 177 -20.04 -1.29 -10.10
N VAL A 178 -19.68 -1.65 -11.33
CA VAL A 178 -20.63 -2.15 -12.34
C VAL A 178 -21.32 -3.43 -11.86
N ARG A 179 -20.56 -4.37 -11.30
CA ARG A 179 -21.12 -5.61 -10.75
C ARG A 179 -22.12 -5.33 -9.62
N ARG A 180 -21.80 -4.40 -8.71
CA ARG A 180 -22.69 -4.03 -7.60
C ARG A 180 -24.00 -3.41 -8.06
N ALA A 181 -23.97 -2.54 -9.07
CA ALA A 181 -25.18 -1.92 -9.64
C ALA A 181 -26.10 -2.98 -10.26
N ASN A 182 -25.54 -3.97 -10.95
CA ASN A 182 -26.30 -5.03 -11.62
C ASN A 182 -26.93 -6.06 -10.66
N VAL A 183 -26.43 -6.17 -9.42
CA VAL A 183 -27.01 -7.09 -8.41
C VAL A 183 -28.21 -6.46 -7.69
N ARG A 184 -28.35 -5.12 -7.70
CA ARG A 184 -29.43 -4.39 -7.03
C ARG A 184 -30.62 -4.06 -7.95
N ALA A 185 -30.52 -4.36 -9.25
CA ALA A 185 -31.58 -4.16 -10.25
C ALA A 185 -32.38 -5.45 -10.48
#